data_AF-A0A4S4LC04-F1
#
_entry.id   AF-A0A4S4LC04-F1
#
_cell.length_a   1.000
_cell.length_b   1.000
_cell.length_c   1.000
_cell.angle_alpha   90.00
_cell.angle_beta   90.00
_cell.angle_gamma   90.00
#
_symmetry.space_group_name_H-M   'P 1'
#
loop_
_entity.id
_entity.type
_entity.pdbx_description
1 polymer ?
#
loop_
_entity_poly.entity_id
_entity_poly.type
_entity_poly.pdbx_seq_one_letter_code
_entity_poly.pdbx_strand_id
1 'polypeptide(L)'
;MTSNFARKAGLKLFQEHLHKYEPEDPVYETYTDKRGKQKQRKRELPPGLSERDKKILKKVKKRAHRLDKGFNICGMRFGWTFIVGLVPGAGDVGDVALNYFLVVRKAKQAEIPDWLLRRMLMNNAASAAMGFVPFVGDVGIAAFKANSRNAMLLEEFLRIRGEEFLKSQSLKGRTTQDRNEIKPGAGLAVGEKAVKK
;
A
#
# COMPACT_ATOMS: atom_id res chain seq x y z
N MET A 1 12.03 -31.97 30.46
CA MET A 1 10.66 -31.67 29.95
C MET A 1 10.28 -30.18 30.02
N THR A 2 11.06 -29.31 30.66
CA THR A 2 10.81 -27.85 30.78
C THR A 2 11.06 -27.02 29.51
N SER A 3 11.81 -27.54 28.52
CA SER A 3 12.21 -26.79 27.33
C SER A 3 11.06 -26.48 26.34
N ASN A 4 10.11 -27.40 26.19
CA ASN A 4 9.05 -27.26 25.17
C ASN A 4 7.96 -26.26 25.58
N PHE A 5 7.65 -26.16 26.87
CA PHE A 5 6.69 -25.20 27.38
C PHE A 5 7.24 -23.77 27.37
N ALA A 6 8.47 -23.58 27.85
CA ALA A 6 9.15 -22.28 27.80
C ALA A 6 9.32 -21.80 26.35
N ARG A 7 9.66 -22.70 25.42
CA ARG A 7 9.74 -22.39 23.99
C ARG A 7 8.39 -22.02 23.39
N LYS A 8 7.29 -22.74 23.72
CA LYS A 8 5.94 -22.38 23.25
C LYS A 8 5.45 -21.05 23.80
N ALA A 9 5.67 -20.78 25.08
CA ALA A 9 5.30 -19.51 25.71
C ALA A 9 6.09 -18.33 25.12
N GLY A 10 7.41 -18.51 24.93
CA GLY A 10 8.27 -17.52 24.28
C GLY A 10 7.85 -17.24 22.82
N LEU A 11 7.57 -18.28 22.04
CA LEU A 11 7.08 -18.12 20.65
C LEU A 11 5.71 -17.43 20.60
N LYS A 12 4.81 -17.72 21.54
CA LYS A 12 3.50 -17.08 21.61
C LYS A 12 3.61 -15.59 21.95
N LEU A 13 4.43 -15.23 22.93
CA LEU A 13 4.70 -13.83 23.28
C LEU A 13 5.35 -13.09 22.11
N PHE A 14 6.33 -13.72 21.45
CA PHE A 14 6.97 -13.15 20.27
C PHE A 14 5.96 -12.92 19.14
N GLN A 15 5.09 -13.89 18.87
CA GLN A 15 4.04 -13.77 17.87
C GLN A 15 3.09 -12.60 18.15
N GLU A 16 2.65 -12.42 19.40
CA GLU A 16 1.80 -11.27 19.80
C GLU A 16 2.50 -9.93 19.52
N HIS A 17 3.80 -9.83 19.80
CA HIS A 17 4.57 -8.62 19.50
C HIS A 17 4.75 -8.38 17.99
N LEU A 18 4.89 -9.43 17.18
CA LEU A 18 5.06 -9.29 15.73
C LEU A 18 3.81 -8.75 15.03
N HIS A 19 2.61 -9.07 15.53
CA HIS A 19 1.37 -8.55 14.98
C HIS A 19 1.30 -7.01 15.01
N LYS A 20 1.99 -6.36 15.96
CA LYS A 20 2.06 -4.90 16.04
C LYS A 20 2.91 -4.27 14.94
N TYR A 21 3.90 -4.99 14.43
CA TYR A 21 4.81 -4.52 13.38
C TYR A 21 4.37 -4.93 11.96
N GLU A 22 3.37 -5.80 11.87
CA GLU A 22 2.81 -6.21 10.59
C GLU A 22 2.15 -5.00 9.90
N PRO A 23 2.45 -4.74 8.62
CA PRO A 23 1.75 -3.70 7.88
C PRO A 23 0.27 -4.07 7.73
N GLU A 24 -0.57 -3.03 7.64
CA GLU A 24 -1.99 -3.19 7.34
C GLU A 24 -2.20 -4.02 6.07
N ASP A 25 -3.32 -4.74 6.00
CA ASP A 25 -3.68 -5.44 4.78
C ASP A 25 -3.95 -4.40 3.67
N PRO A 26 -3.31 -4.55 2.49
CA PRO A 26 -3.55 -3.62 1.41
C PRO A 26 -5.00 -3.72 0.93
N VAL A 27 -5.62 -4.90 0.86
CA VAL A 27 -6.96 -5.04 0.25
C VAL A 27 -8.09 -4.87 1.25
N TYR A 28 -7.91 -5.32 2.49
CA TYR A 28 -8.99 -5.39 3.49
C TYR A 28 -8.73 -4.48 4.69
N GLU A 29 -9.80 -3.95 5.26
CA GLU A 29 -9.77 -3.26 6.55
C GLU A 29 -10.75 -3.93 7.50
N THR A 30 -10.36 -3.97 8.77
CA THR A 30 -11.19 -4.47 9.86
C THR A 30 -12.01 -3.35 10.45
N TYR A 31 -13.32 -3.53 10.55
CA TYR A 31 -14.22 -2.60 11.23
C TYR A 31 -15.00 -3.34 12.32
N THR A 32 -15.32 -2.64 13.40
CA THR A 32 -16.15 -3.17 14.48
C THR A 32 -17.60 -2.86 14.17
N ASP A 33 -18.43 -3.91 14.07
CA ASP A 33 -19.87 -3.78 13.91
C ASP A 33 -20.49 -3.18 15.19
N LYS A 34 -21.70 -2.62 15.09
CA LYS A 34 -22.48 -2.09 16.24
C LYS A 34 -22.67 -3.13 17.37
N ARG A 35 -22.49 -4.40 17.04
CA ARG A 35 -22.56 -5.56 17.95
C ARG A 35 -21.21 -5.97 18.56
N GLY A 36 -20.16 -5.16 18.40
CA GLY A 36 -18.80 -5.45 18.90
C GLY A 36 -18.05 -6.54 18.13
N LYS A 37 -18.62 -7.09 17.06
CA LYS A 37 -17.97 -8.12 16.23
C LYS A 37 -17.04 -7.47 15.22
N GLN A 38 -15.80 -7.93 15.15
CA GLN A 38 -14.87 -7.52 14.08
C GLN A 38 -15.27 -8.16 12.75
N LYS A 39 -15.43 -7.33 11.73
CA LYS A 39 -15.72 -7.74 10.36
C LYS A 39 -14.66 -7.16 9.43
N GLN A 40 -14.50 -7.78 8.26
CA GLN A 40 -13.61 -7.28 7.22
C GLN A 40 -14.43 -6.72 6.06
N ARG A 41 -13.99 -5.59 5.51
CA ARG A 41 -14.49 -5.04 4.25
C ARG A 41 -13.31 -4.70 3.34
N LYS A 42 -13.57 -4.58 2.04
CA LYS A 42 -12.55 -4.12 1.09
C LYS A 42 -12.29 -2.64 1.33
N ARG A 43 -11.01 -2.27 1.40
CA ARG A 43 -10.59 -0.86 1.52
C ARG A 43 -11.05 -0.08 0.30
N GLU A 44 -11.55 1.12 0.57
CA GLU A 44 -11.86 2.07 -0.48
C GLU A 44 -10.57 2.58 -1.12
N LEU A 45 -10.64 2.97 -2.39
CA LEU A 45 -9.51 3.59 -3.07
C LEU A 45 -9.48 5.07 -2.70
N PRO A 46 -8.29 5.69 -2.60
CA PRO A 46 -8.18 7.11 -2.34
C PRO A 46 -8.97 7.94 -3.38
N PRO A 47 -9.59 9.06 -2.96
CA PRO A 47 -10.34 9.93 -3.86
C PRO A 47 -9.40 10.68 -4.81
N GLY A 48 -9.93 11.19 -5.93
CA GLY A 48 -9.17 12.02 -6.86
C GLY A 48 -8.20 11.28 -7.79
N LEU A 49 -8.10 9.96 -7.70
CA LEU A 49 -7.26 9.17 -8.61
C LEU A 49 -7.82 9.12 -10.03
N SER A 50 -6.91 9.10 -11.01
CA SER A 50 -7.22 8.75 -12.40
C SER A 50 -7.66 7.28 -12.53
N GLU A 51 -8.44 6.95 -13.55
CA GLU A 51 -8.85 5.55 -13.80
C GLU A 51 -7.66 4.61 -14.06
N ARG A 52 -6.57 5.15 -14.64
CA ARG A 52 -5.30 4.43 -14.81
C ARG A 52 -4.70 4.08 -13.45
N ASP A 53 -4.57 5.05 -12.56
CA ASP A 53 -3.96 4.87 -11.24
C ASP A 53 -4.81 3.95 -10.36
N LYS A 54 -6.14 4.09 -10.39
CA LYS A 54 -7.05 3.15 -9.70
C LYS A 54 -6.81 1.71 -10.14
N LYS A 55 -6.69 1.46 -11.45
CA LYS A 55 -6.42 0.12 -12.01
C LYS A 55 -5.06 -0.41 -11.60
N ILE A 56 -4.03 0.44 -11.59
CA ILE A 56 -2.66 0.07 -11.17
C ILE A 56 -2.66 -0.26 -9.68
N LEU A 57 -3.16 0.64 -8.84
CA LEU A 57 -3.22 0.46 -7.40
C LEU A 57 -4.00 -0.80 -7.01
N LYS A 58 -5.16 -1.05 -7.62
CA LYS A 58 -5.95 -2.27 -7.39
C LYS A 58 -5.18 -3.54 -7.76
N LYS A 59 -4.39 -3.52 -8.84
CA LYS A 59 -3.54 -4.66 -9.24
C LYS A 59 -2.39 -4.86 -8.25
N VAL A 60 -1.73 -3.79 -7.83
CA VAL A 60 -0.64 -3.83 -6.85
C VAL A 60 -1.12 -4.35 -5.50
N LYS A 61 -2.21 -3.78 -4.96
CA LYS A 61 -2.83 -4.21 -3.68
C LYS A 61 -3.20 -5.70 -3.71
N LYS A 62 -3.84 -6.17 -4.79
CA LYS A 62 -4.19 -7.59 -4.96
C LYS A 62 -2.97 -8.51 -5.02
N ARG A 63 -1.92 -8.11 -5.74
CA ARG A 63 -0.69 -8.90 -5.86
C ARG A 63 0.03 -8.97 -4.52
N ALA A 64 0.18 -7.84 -3.83
CA ALA A 64 0.77 -7.77 -2.50
C ALA A 64 0.02 -8.65 -1.48
N HIS A 65 -1.31 -8.59 -1.46
CA HIS A 65 -2.12 -9.44 -0.59
C HIS A 65 -1.90 -10.93 -0.86
N ARG A 66 -1.83 -11.36 -2.13
CA ARG A 66 -1.57 -12.77 -2.46
C ARG A 66 -0.15 -13.21 -2.07
N LEU A 67 0.82 -12.32 -2.24
CA LEU A 67 2.22 -12.59 -1.96
C LEU A 67 2.48 -12.72 -0.46
N ASP A 68 1.88 -11.87 0.38
CA ASP A 68 2.21 -11.82 1.81
C ASP A 68 1.13 -12.43 2.73
N LYS A 69 -0.13 -12.51 2.28
CA LYS A 69 -1.30 -12.79 3.13
C LYS A 69 -2.25 -13.87 2.58
N GLY A 70 -1.76 -14.74 1.70
CA GLY A 70 -2.57 -15.74 0.97
C GLY A 70 -3.28 -16.80 1.83
N PHE A 71 -2.69 -17.24 2.95
CA PHE A 71 -3.23 -18.28 3.83
C PHE A 71 -2.87 -18.02 5.30
N ASN A 72 -3.58 -18.66 6.24
CA ASN A 72 -3.37 -18.49 7.68
C ASN A 72 -2.83 -19.79 8.30
N ILE A 73 -1.67 -19.72 8.97
CA ILE A 73 -1.07 -20.82 9.71
C ILE A 73 -0.80 -20.34 11.13
N CYS A 74 -1.30 -21.07 12.12
CA CYS A 74 -1.06 -20.80 13.54
C CYS A 74 -1.37 -19.35 13.99
N GLY A 75 -2.34 -18.68 13.36
CA GLY A 75 -2.74 -17.31 13.70
C GLY A 75 -1.95 -16.22 12.98
N MET A 76 -0.94 -16.58 12.17
CA MET A 76 -0.22 -15.65 11.29
C MET A 76 -0.61 -15.87 9.83
N ARG A 77 -0.66 -14.76 9.07
CA ARG A 77 -0.87 -14.82 7.62
C ARG A 77 0.45 -14.92 6.88
N PHE A 78 0.52 -15.91 6.01
CA PHE A 78 1.63 -16.19 5.10
C PHE A 78 1.12 -16.16 3.66
N GLY A 79 1.99 -15.95 2.70
CA GLY A 79 1.62 -16.03 1.28
C GLY A 79 2.69 -16.73 0.45
N TRP A 80 2.64 -16.51 -0.85
CA TRP A 80 3.56 -17.15 -1.79
C TRP A 80 5.04 -16.85 -1.53
N THR A 81 5.37 -15.69 -0.94
CA THR A 81 6.75 -15.35 -0.58
C THR A 81 7.34 -16.35 0.42
N PHE A 82 6.56 -16.77 1.42
CA PHE A 82 6.98 -17.78 2.39
C PHE A 82 7.25 -19.15 1.73
N ILE A 83 6.41 -19.54 0.76
CA ILE A 83 6.58 -20.82 0.04
C ILE A 83 7.86 -20.79 -0.81
N VAL A 84 8.09 -19.68 -1.53
CA VAL A 84 9.28 -19.51 -2.36
C VAL A 84 10.55 -19.49 -1.50
N GLY A 85 10.51 -18.81 -0.36
CA GLY A 85 11.64 -18.75 0.59
C GLY A 85 11.99 -20.08 1.27
N LEU A 86 11.10 -21.08 1.25
CA LEU A 86 11.38 -22.39 1.84
C LEU A 86 12.42 -23.20 1.05
N VAL A 87 12.70 -22.83 -0.21
CA VAL A 87 13.68 -23.52 -1.06
C VAL A 87 15.04 -22.81 -0.95
N PRO A 88 16.06 -23.39 -0.28
CA PRO A 88 17.36 -22.76 -0.11
C PRO A 88 18.04 -22.51 -1.49
N GLY A 89 18.62 -21.33 -1.68
CA GLY A 89 19.34 -20.94 -2.90
C GLY A 89 18.44 -20.47 -4.07
N ALA A 90 17.34 -21.16 -4.34
CA ALA A 90 16.37 -20.73 -5.38
C ALA A 90 15.37 -19.69 -4.84
N GLY A 91 15.06 -19.75 -3.55
CA GLY A 91 14.07 -18.90 -2.89
C GLY A 91 14.46 -17.42 -2.83
N ASP A 92 15.73 -17.11 -2.59
CA ASP A 92 16.19 -15.72 -2.44
C ASP A 92 16.09 -14.93 -3.76
N VAL A 93 16.51 -15.55 -4.87
CA VAL A 93 16.41 -14.93 -6.20
C VAL A 93 14.95 -14.94 -6.67
N GLY A 94 14.23 -16.02 -6.40
CA GLY A 94 12.81 -16.17 -6.76
C GLY A 94 11.92 -15.14 -6.09
N ASP A 95 12.08 -14.91 -4.79
CA ASP A 95 11.27 -13.96 -4.02
C ASP A 95 11.55 -12.51 -4.43
N VAL A 96 12.83 -12.15 -4.58
CA VAL A 96 13.22 -10.82 -5.06
C VAL A 96 12.67 -10.55 -6.46
N ALA A 97 12.79 -11.52 -7.38
CA ALA A 97 12.24 -11.42 -8.73
C ALA A 97 10.71 -11.29 -8.70
N LEU A 98 10.02 -12.12 -7.92
CA LEU A 98 8.57 -12.13 -7.81
C LEU A 98 8.04 -10.79 -7.28
N ASN A 99 8.65 -10.27 -6.20
CA ASN A 99 8.32 -8.98 -5.61
C ASN A 99 8.55 -7.85 -6.62
N TYR A 100 9.68 -7.87 -7.34
CA TYR A 100 9.97 -6.86 -8.36
C TYR A 100 8.96 -6.89 -9.51
N PHE A 101 8.74 -8.05 -10.14
CA PHE A 101 7.88 -8.14 -11.32
C PHE A 101 6.40 -7.91 -11.02
N LEU A 102 5.91 -8.38 -9.88
CA LEU A 102 4.50 -8.30 -9.54
C LEU A 102 4.13 -6.96 -8.92
N VAL A 103 4.97 -6.40 -8.04
CA VAL A 103 4.64 -5.20 -7.28
C VAL A 103 5.37 -3.98 -7.85
N VAL A 104 6.70 -4.00 -7.83
CA VAL A 104 7.52 -2.81 -8.14
C VAL A 104 7.38 -2.38 -9.61
N ARG A 105 7.50 -3.31 -10.55
CA ARG A 105 7.35 -3.04 -12.00
C ARG A 105 5.95 -2.51 -12.32
N LYS A 106 4.93 -2.98 -11.60
CA LYS A 106 3.55 -2.51 -11.78
C LYS A 106 3.35 -1.13 -11.20
N ALA A 107 3.92 -0.84 -10.03
CA ALA A 107 3.93 0.49 -9.43
C ALA A 107 4.65 1.52 -10.29
N LYS A 108 5.76 1.14 -10.95
CA LYS A 108 6.49 2.01 -11.90
C LYS A 108 5.60 2.53 -13.04
N GLN A 109 4.57 1.79 -13.43
CA GLN A 109 3.61 2.23 -14.45
C GLN A 109 2.71 3.38 -13.99
N ALA A 110 2.69 3.72 -12.69
CA ALA A 110 2.01 4.90 -12.16
C ALA A 110 2.89 6.15 -12.13
N GLU A 111 4.04 6.13 -12.83
CA GLU A 111 4.95 7.28 -12.95
C GLU A 111 5.35 7.81 -11.56
N ILE A 112 5.79 6.88 -10.71
CA ILE A 112 6.27 7.19 -9.37
C ILE A 112 7.68 7.79 -9.44
N PRO A 113 8.05 8.69 -8.50
CA PRO A 113 9.39 9.26 -8.44
C PRO A 113 10.43 8.23 -8.00
N ASP A 114 11.69 8.45 -8.40
CA ASP A 114 12.79 7.52 -8.13
C ASP A 114 13.06 7.29 -6.64
N TRP A 115 12.81 8.30 -5.79
CA TRP A 115 12.95 8.12 -4.35
C TRP A 115 11.95 7.10 -3.80
N LEU A 116 10.72 7.05 -4.34
CA LEU A 116 9.70 6.10 -3.92
C LEU A 116 10.05 4.70 -4.43
N LEU A 117 10.52 4.60 -5.67
CA LEU A 117 11.01 3.36 -6.25
C LEU A 117 12.17 2.77 -5.42
N ARG A 118 13.17 3.61 -5.06
CA ARG A 118 14.28 3.21 -4.19
C ARG A 118 13.79 2.71 -2.84
N ARG A 119 12.83 3.40 -2.22
CA ARG A 119 12.22 2.96 -0.95
C ARG A 119 11.53 1.60 -1.07
N MET A 120 10.85 1.34 -2.19
CA MET A 120 10.24 0.02 -2.44
C MET A 120 11.29 -1.08 -2.62
N LEU A 121 12.40 -0.78 -3.29
CA LEU A 121 13.51 -1.71 -3.44
C LEU A 121 14.23 -1.98 -2.11
N MET A 122 14.38 -0.96 -1.25
CA MET A 122 14.93 -1.12 0.10
C MET A 122 14.06 -2.03 0.97
N ASN A 123 12.74 -1.95 0.86
CA ASN A 123 11.84 -2.90 1.54
C ASN A 123 12.10 -4.34 1.08
N ASN A 124 12.28 -4.56 -0.23
CA ASN A 124 12.60 -5.89 -0.76
C ASN A 124 13.98 -6.37 -0.28
N ALA A 125 14.98 -5.48 -0.28
CA ALA A 125 16.33 -5.79 0.20
C ALA A 125 16.33 -6.13 1.68
N ALA A 126 15.57 -5.42 2.51
CA ALA A 126 15.38 -5.76 3.92
C ALA A 126 14.74 -7.14 4.09
N SER A 127 13.70 -7.45 3.30
CA SER A 127 13.07 -8.78 3.32
C SER A 127 14.05 -9.90 2.94
N ALA A 128 14.84 -9.70 1.90
CA ALA A 128 15.88 -10.64 1.50
C ALA A 128 16.95 -10.79 2.59
N ALA A 129 17.37 -9.68 3.21
CA ALA A 129 18.32 -9.67 4.33
C ALA A 129 17.84 -10.54 5.51
N MET A 130 16.54 -10.49 5.82
CA MET A 130 15.94 -11.35 6.84
C MET A 130 15.99 -12.83 6.44
N GLY A 131 15.80 -13.16 5.17
CA GLY A 131 15.84 -14.55 4.67
C GLY A 131 17.17 -15.27 4.86
N PHE A 132 18.29 -14.55 4.99
CA PHE A 132 19.60 -15.15 5.21
C PHE A 132 19.79 -15.76 6.61
N VAL A 133 18.92 -15.45 7.59
CA VAL A 133 19.03 -15.99 8.95
C VAL A 133 18.09 -17.20 9.09
N PRO A 134 18.58 -18.45 9.15
CA PRO A 134 17.71 -19.61 9.29
C PRO A 134 16.90 -19.57 10.59
N PHE A 135 15.67 -20.09 10.56
CA PHE A 135 14.68 -20.10 11.66
C PHE A 135 14.11 -18.75 12.10
N VAL A 136 14.95 -17.73 12.27
CA VAL A 136 14.51 -16.37 12.66
C VAL A 136 14.04 -15.58 11.45
N GLY A 137 14.71 -15.79 10.31
CA GLY A 137 14.43 -15.13 9.04
C GLY A 137 13.07 -15.46 8.46
N ASP A 138 12.63 -16.71 8.55
CA ASP A 138 11.32 -17.15 8.07
C ASP A 138 10.17 -16.39 8.75
N VAL A 139 10.31 -16.18 10.07
CA VAL A 139 9.35 -15.39 10.85
C VAL A 139 9.51 -13.89 10.57
N GLY A 140 10.76 -13.42 10.43
CA GLY A 140 11.07 -12.03 10.06
C GLY A 140 10.45 -11.63 8.73
N ILE A 141 10.56 -12.47 7.70
CA ILE A 141 9.93 -12.27 6.39
C ILE A 141 8.41 -12.17 6.54
N ALA A 142 7.80 -13.12 7.25
CA ALA A 142 6.36 -13.17 7.46
C ALA A 142 5.82 -11.97 8.25
N ALA A 143 6.60 -11.40 9.17
CA ALA A 143 6.24 -10.18 9.89
C ALA A 143 6.50 -8.92 9.06
N PHE A 144 7.57 -8.90 8.26
CA PHE A 144 7.96 -7.74 7.47
C PHE A 144 7.00 -7.50 6.30
N LYS A 145 6.60 -8.52 5.53
CA LYS A 145 5.62 -8.38 4.43
C LYS A 145 5.94 -7.21 3.48
N ALA A 146 7.08 -7.29 2.79
CA ALA A 146 7.61 -6.21 1.95
C ALA A 146 6.62 -5.73 0.87
N ASN A 147 5.86 -6.65 0.27
CA ASN A 147 4.91 -6.31 -0.78
C ASN A 147 3.76 -5.45 -0.27
N SER A 148 3.27 -5.74 0.93
CA SER A 148 2.22 -4.98 1.60
C SER A 148 2.70 -3.56 1.92
N ARG A 149 3.94 -3.41 2.40
CA ARG A 149 4.55 -2.08 2.63
C ARG A 149 4.73 -1.29 1.33
N ASN A 150 5.15 -1.97 0.27
CA ASN A 150 5.28 -1.38 -1.06
C ASN A 150 3.93 -0.94 -1.64
N ALA A 151 2.86 -1.70 -1.41
CA ALA A 151 1.51 -1.32 -1.78
C ALA A 151 1.03 -0.08 -1.00
N MET A 152 1.31 0.00 0.30
CA MET A 152 0.99 1.17 1.13
C MET A 152 1.75 2.43 0.67
N LEU A 153 3.05 2.30 0.36
CA LEU A 153 3.85 3.40 -0.16
C LEU A 153 3.26 3.97 -1.47
N LEU A 154 2.84 3.09 -2.38
CA LEU A 154 2.18 3.51 -3.61
C LEU A 154 0.82 4.16 -3.35
N GLU A 155 0.01 3.57 -2.47
CA GLU A 155 -1.30 4.09 -2.09
C GLU A 155 -1.20 5.51 -1.53
N GLU A 156 -0.28 5.73 -0.61
CA GLU A 156 -0.06 7.02 0.05
C GLU A 156 0.39 8.09 -0.95
N PHE A 157 1.31 7.74 -1.84
CA PHE A 157 1.75 8.65 -2.90
C PHE A 157 0.59 9.01 -3.85
N LEU A 158 -0.22 8.03 -4.25
CA LEU A 158 -1.37 8.28 -5.11
C LEU A 158 -2.48 9.06 -4.40
N ARG A 159 -2.65 8.89 -3.08
CA ARG A 159 -3.58 9.68 -2.26
C ARG A 159 -3.22 11.15 -2.30
N ILE A 160 -1.95 11.49 -2.03
CA ILE A 160 -1.47 12.89 -2.08
C ILE A 160 -1.69 13.48 -3.48
N ARG A 161 -1.32 12.74 -4.53
CA ARG A 161 -1.55 13.14 -5.93
C ARG A 161 -3.04 13.39 -6.23
N GLY A 162 -3.93 12.52 -5.74
CA GLY A 162 -5.38 12.65 -5.92
C GLY A 162 -5.95 13.86 -5.18
N GLU A 163 -5.48 14.13 -3.97
CA GLU A 163 -5.87 15.31 -3.20
C GLU A 163 -5.43 16.61 -3.86
N GLU A 164 -4.20 16.67 -4.38
CA GLU A 164 -3.70 17.81 -5.16
C GLU A 164 -4.55 18.06 -6.41
N PHE A 165 -4.93 16.99 -7.12
CA PHE A 165 -5.82 17.09 -8.27
C PHE A 165 -7.19 17.66 -7.90
N LEU A 166 -7.82 17.17 -6.82
CA LEU A 166 -9.11 17.68 -6.34
C LEU A 166 -9.03 19.15 -5.89
N LYS A 167 -7.96 19.54 -5.18
CA LYS A 167 -7.71 20.95 -4.80
C LYS A 167 -7.56 21.83 -6.04
N SER A 168 -6.85 21.38 -7.06
CA SER A 168 -6.69 22.14 -8.32
C SER A 168 -8.01 22.33 -9.06
N GLN A 169 -8.91 21.33 -9.03
CA GLN A 169 -10.24 21.43 -9.61
C GLN A 169 -11.15 22.38 -8.84
N SER A 170 -11.16 22.30 -7.50
CA SER A 170 -11.99 23.18 -6.68
C SER A 170 -11.57 24.63 -6.83
N LEU A 171 -10.27 24.91 -6.94
CA LEU A 171 -9.75 26.24 -7.23
C LEU A 171 -10.19 26.75 -8.62
N LYS A 172 -10.06 25.93 -9.66
CA LYS A 172 -10.54 26.30 -11.01
C LYS A 172 -12.03 26.57 -11.04
N GLY A 173 -12.83 25.70 -10.41
CA GLY A 173 -14.28 25.85 -10.28
C GLY A 173 -14.65 27.17 -9.58
N ARG A 174 -13.93 27.50 -8.50
CA ARG A 174 -14.08 28.76 -7.77
C ARG A 174 -13.68 29.97 -8.61
N THR A 175 -12.58 29.93 -9.37
CA THR A 175 -12.19 31.03 -10.29
C THR A 175 -13.22 31.24 -11.41
N THR A 176 -13.80 30.17 -11.97
CA THR A 176 -14.90 30.31 -12.96
C THR A 176 -16.19 30.83 -12.34
N GLN A 177 -16.49 30.46 -11.10
CA GLN A 177 -17.65 30.96 -10.38
C GLN A 177 -17.47 32.43 -9.96
N ASP A 178 -16.30 32.83 -9.42
CA ASP A 178 -15.96 34.24 -9.10
C ASP A 178 -16.02 35.14 -10.35
N ARG A 179 -15.60 34.63 -11.52
CA ARG A 179 -15.76 35.36 -12.80
C ARG A 179 -17.22 35.54 -13.22
N ASN A 180 -18.11 34.64 -12.83
CA ASN A 180 -19.55 34.75 -13.09
C ASN A 180 -20.32 35.44 -11.95
N GLU A 181 -19.73 35.53 -10.75
CA GLU A 181 -20.26 36.23 -9.56
C GLU A 181 -19.67 37.64 -9.39
N ILE A 182 -19.22 38.27 -10.48
CA ILE A 182 -18.83 39.69 -10.43
C ILE A 182 -20.08 40.51 -10.12
N LYS A 183 -20.20 40.95 -8.86
CA LYS A 183 -21.19 41.95 -8.44
C LYS A 183 -20.96 43.23 -9.26
N PRO A 184 -22.02 43.87 -9.80
CA PRO A 184 -21.88 45.15 -10.48
C PRO A 184 -21.27 46.15 -9.48
N GLY A 185 -20.04 46.61 -9.75
CA GLY A 185 -19.33 47.55 -8.88
C GLY A 185 -17.79 47.42 -8.88
N ALA A 186 -17.23 46.29 -9.33
CA ALA A 186 -15.78 46.11 -9.43
C ALA A 186 -15.25 46.48 -10.84
N GLY A 187 -15.21 47.78 -11.15
CA GLY A 187 -14.20 48.36 -12.06
C GLY A 187 -14.07 47.87 -13.50
N LEU A 188 -15.10 47.31 -14.13
CA LEU A 188 -15.20 47.19 -15.59
C LEU A 188 -16.28 48.17 -16.07
N ALA A 189 -15.90 49.11 -16.94
CA ALA A 189 -16.84 50.05 -17.53
C ALA A 189 -17.95 49.28 -18.28
N VAL A 190 -19.20 49.67 -18.06
CA VAL A 190 -20.37 49.09 -18.70
C VAL A 190 -20.26 49.29 -20.22
N GLY A 191 -20.00 48.21 -20.97
CA GLY A 191 -20.08 48.22 -22.43
C GLY A 191 -19.02 47.40 -23.19
N GLU A 192 -17.96 46.91 -22.56
CA GLU A 192 -16.90 46.21 -23.29
C GLU A 192 -17.27 44.73 -23.54
N LYS A 193 -17.75 44.43 -24.76
CA LYS A 193 -17.95 43.05 -25.20
C LYS A 193 -16.59 42.44 -25.52
N ALA A 194 -16.24 41.35 -24.83
CA ALA A 194 -15.13 40.51 -25.23
C ALA A 194 -15.39 39.95 -26.65
N VAL A 195 -14.70 40.52 -27.63
CA VAL A 195 -14.74 40.08 -29.02
C VAL A 195 -14.16 38.66 -29.08
N LYS A 196 -14.97 37.70 -29.51
CA LYS A 196 -14.50 36.36 -29.89
C LYS A 196 -13.72 36.47 -31.20
N LYS A 197 -12.47 35.99 -31.20
CA LYS A 197 -11.77 35.55 -32.40
C LYS A 197 -11.80 34.03 -32.44
#